data_AF-A0A536V366-F1
#
_entry.id   AF-A0A536V366-F1
#
_cell.length_a   1.000
_cell.length_b   1.000
_cell.length_c   1.000
_cell.angle_alpha   90.00
_cell.angle_beta   90.00
_cell.angle_gamma   90.00
#
_symmetry.space_group_name_H-M   'P 1'
#
loop_
_entity.id
_entity.type
_entity.pdbx_description
1 polymer ?
#
loop_
_entity_poly.entity_id
_entity_poly.type
_entity_poly.pdbx_seq_one_letter_code
_entity_poly.pdbx_strand_id
1 'polypeptide(L)'
;MAKLSIKQRELKREQLVAKYAKKYAELKAIINDAKKSDEERYAARLELQKLPRNANPTRQRNRCELTGRPRGTFRKFGLGRNKIRELAFKGDIPGVVKASW
;
A
#
# COMPACT_ATOMS: atom_id res chain seq x y z
N MET A 1 -14.95 -3.09 13.78
CA MET A 1 -14.47 -3.51 12.42
C MET A 1 -14.57 -2.32 11.47
N ALA A 2 -13.83 -2.29 10.36
CA ALA A 2 -13.97 -1.21 9.38
C ALA A 2 -15.25 -1.37 8.54
N LYS A 3 -15.84 -0.24 8.11
CA LYS A 3 -16.99 -0.22 7.21
C LYS A 3 -16.65 -0.93 5.89
N LEU A 4 -17.62 -1.67 5.31
CA LEU A 4 -17.46 -2.37 4.03
C LEU A 4 -17.04 -1.42 2.91
N SER A 5 -17.64 -0.23 2.85
CA SER A 5 -17.29 0.82 1.89
C SER A 5 -15.82 1.24 1.95
N ILE A 6 -15.20 1.19 3.12
CA ILE A 6 -13.79 1.53 3.30
C ILE A 6 -12.89 0.39 2.84
N LYS A 7 -13.27 -0.88 3.07
CA LYS A 7 -12.54 -2.03 2.54
C LYS A 7 -12.55 -2.01 1.00
N GLN A 8 -13.73 -1.80 0.41
CA GLN A 8 -13.89 -1.70 -1.05
C GLN A 8 -13.13 -0.50 -1.65
N ARG A 9 -13.01 0.61 -0.91
CA ARG A 9 -12.21 1.76 -1.35
C ARG A 9 -10.72 1.43 -1.47
N GLU A 10 -10.15 0.62 -0.57
CA GLU A 10 -8.76 0.19 -0.71
C GLU A 10 -8.60 -0.82 -1.85
N LEU A 11 -9.51 -1.78 -2.00
CA LEU A 11 -9.50 -2.72 -3.14
C LEU A 11 -9.48 -1.99 -4.49
N LYS A 12 -10.31 -0.96 -4.65
CA LYS A 12 -10.31 -0.11 -5.84
C LYS A 12 -8.96 0.61 -6.06
N ARG A 13 -8.31 1.06 -4.99
CA ARG A 13 -6.98 1.69 -5.08
C ARG A 13 -5.90 0.69 -5.45
N GLU A 14 -5.96 -0.51 -4.90
CA GLU A 14 -5.03 -1.60 -5.21
C GLU A 14 -5.10 -1.97 -6.69
N GLN A 15 -6.30 -2.17 -7.22
CA GLN A 15 -6.52 -2.44 -8.65
C GLN A 15 -6.02 -1.31 -9.55
N LEU A 16 -6.29 -0.04 -9.18
CA LEU A 16 -5.81 1.10 -9.96
C LEU A 16 -4.28 1.23 -9.94
N VAL A 17 -3.65 1.04 -8.78
CA VAL A 17 -2.20 1.07 -8.67
C VAL A 17 -1.58 -0.04 -9.49
N ALA A 18 -2.12 -1.27 -9.44
CA ALA A 18 -1.65 -2.38 -10.27
C ALA A 18 -1.77 -2.06 -11.77
N LYS A 19 -2.90 -1.48 -12.20
CA LYS A 19 -3.14 -1.10 -13.59
C LYS A 19 -2.13 -0.08 -14.12
N TYR A 20 -1.77 0.93 -13.32
CA TYR A 20 -0.89 2.02 -13.73
C TYR A 20 0.56 1.88 -13.27
N ALA A 21 0.93 0.76 -12.64
CA ALA A 21 2.25 0.55 -12.03
C ALA A 21 3.41 0.77 -13.02
N LYS A 22 3.29 0.22 -14.23
CA LYS A 22 4.33 0.34 -15.28
C LYS A 22 4.52 1.80 -15.72
N LYS A 23 3.44 2.44 -16.18
CA LYS A 23 3.45 3.86 -16.60
C LYS A 23 3.94 4.79 -15.48
N TYR A 24 3.54 4.53 -14.23
CA TYR A 24 4.00 5.32 -13.08
C TYR A 24 5.51 5.18 -12.86
N ALA A 25 6.06 3.95 -12.92
CA ALA A 25 7.48 3.69 -12.73
C ALA A 25 8.32 4.34 -13.84
N GLU A 26 7.90 4.21 -15.09
CA GLU A 26 8.56 4.83 -16.26
C GLU A 26 8.60 6.36 -16.12
N LEU A 27 7.45 7.01 -15.91
CA LEU A 27 7.37 8.45 -15.74
C LEU A 27 8.22 8.93 -14.56
N LYS A 28 8.21 8.19 -13.45
CA LYS A 28 8.99 8.56 -12.26
C LYS A 28 10.49 8.38 -12.46
N ALA A 29 10.91 7.39 -13.25
CA ALA A 29 12.31 7.23 -13.64
C ALA A 29 12.78 8.42 -14.50
N ILE A 30 11.97 8.85 -15.47
CA ILE A 30 12.26 10.02 -16.31
C ILE A 30 12.38 11.29 -15.46
N ILE A 31 11.47 11.49 -14.50
CA ILE A 31 11.46 12.68 -13.63
C ILE A 31 12.71 12.77 -12.74
N ASN A 32 13.22 11.62 -12.28
CA ASN A 32 14.36 11.56 -11.38
C ASN A 32 15.72 11.52 -12.11
N ASP A 33 15.72 11.34 -13.43
CA ASP A 33 16.94 11.29 -14.23
C ASP A 33 17.48 12.70 -14.46
N ALA A 34 18.59 13.03 -13.79
CA ALA A 34 19.25 14.33 -13.88
C ALA A 34 19.91 14.59 -15.24
N LYS A 35 20.13 13.55 -16.06
CA LYS A 35 20.76 13.69 -17.39
C LYS A 35 19.78 14.20 -18.46
N LYS A 36 18.48 14.11 -18.20
CA LYS A 36 17.46 14.54 -19.15
C LYS A 36 17.24 16.05 -19.11
N SER A 37 16.83 16.59 -20.26
CA SER A 37 16.49 18.01 -20.38
C SER A 37 15.35 18.37 -19.40
N ASP A 38 15.33 19.63 -18.98
CA ASP A 38 14.27 20.13 -18.09
C ASP A 38 12.89 20.02 -18.74
N GLU A 39 12.81 20.15 -20.07
CA GLU A 39 11.58 20.01 -20.85
C GLU A 39 11.01 18.58 -20.81
N GLU A 40 11.86 17.56 -20.99
CA GLU A 40 11.46 16.16 -20.89
C GLU A 40 11.00 15.81 -19.47
N ARG A 41 11.71 16.32 -18.46
CA ARG A 41 11.31 16.17 -17.06
C ARG A 41 9.99 16.87 -16.76
N TYR A 42 9.75 18.04 -17.34
CA TYR A 42 8.49 18.77 -17.19
C TYR A 42 7.32 18.07 -17.87
N ALA A 43 7.50 17.59 -19.11
CA ALA A 43 6.49 16.82 -19.84
C ALA A 43 6.12 15.53 -19.08
N ALA A 44 7.10 14.82 -18.52
CA ALA A 44 6.85 13.63 -17.70
C ALA A 44 6.06 13.96 -16.42
N ARG A 45 6.30 15.12 -15.79
CA ARG A 45 5.49 15.60 -14.64
C ARG A 45 4.05 15.90 -15.05
N LEU A 46 3.82 16.54 -16.19
CA LEU A 46 2.47 16.80 -16.71
C LEU A 46 1.72 15.51 -17.02
N GLU A 47 2.38 14.55 -17.67
CA GLU A 47 1.80 13.22 -17.91
C GLU A 47 1.48 12.48 -16.62
N LEU A 48 2.33 12.58 -15.60
CA LEU A 48 2.08 11.99 -14.28
C LEU A 48 0.86 12.60 -13.60
N GLN A 49 0.63 13.92 -13.76
CA GLN A 49 -0.53 14.61 -13.19
C GLN A 49 -1.85 14.22 -13.86
N LYS A 50 -1.82 13.80 -15.13
CA LYS A 50 -3.01 13.29 -15.85
C LYS A 50 -3.50 11.94 -15.31
N LEU A 51 -2.66 11.18 -14.59
CA LEU A 51 -3.08 9.89 -14.03
C LEU A 51 -4.12 10.09 -12.90
N PRO A 52 -5.05 9.13 -12.72
CA PRO A 52 -6.00 9.17 -11.61
C PRO A 52 -5.28 9.27 -10.25
N ARG A 53 -5.70 10.18 -9.37
CA ARG A 53 -5.08 10.38 -8.05
C ARG A 53 -4.99 9.12 -7.19
N ASN A 54 -5.95 8.19 -7.33
CA ASN A 54 -5.97 6.92 -6.60
C ASN A 54 -4.97 5.88 -7.15
N ALA A 55 -4.41 6.08 -8.34
CA ALA A 55 -3.38 5.24 -8.91
C ALA A 55 -1.98 5.48 -8.30
N ASN A 56 -1.84 6.49 -7.43
CA ASN A 56 -0.60 6.73 -6.71
C ASN A 56 -0.48 5.76 -5.52
N PRO A 57 0.59 4.94 -5.45
CA PRO A 57 0.77 3.94 -4.39
C PRO A 57 0.82 4.54 -2.97
N THR A 58 1.24 5.80 -2.81
CA THR A 58 1.32 6.46 -1.49
C THR A 58 -0.04 6.62 -0.80
N ARG A 59 -1.15 6.52 -1.54
CA ARG A 59 -2.50 6.66 -1.01
C ARG A 59 -3.09 5.36 -0.45
N GLN A 60 -2.44 4.22 -0.70
CA GLN A 60 -2.83 2.96 -0.12
C GLN A 60 -2.52 2.96 1.37
N ARG A 61 -3.39 2.31 2.16
CA ARG A 61 -3.19 2.17 3.60
C ARG A 61 -3.21 0.70 3.98
N ASN A 62 -2.15 0.25 4.67
CA ASN A 62 -2.11 -1.10 5.22
C ASN A 62 -3.22 -1.27 6.25
N ARG A 63 -4.11 -2.23 5.99
CA ARG A 63 -5.23 -2.59 6.86
C ARG A 63 -5.11 -4.04 7.26
N CYS A 64 -5.67 -4.37 8.43
CA CYS A 64 -5.83 -5.77 8.83
C CYS A 64 -6.73 -6.47 7.82
N GLU A 65 -6.28 -7.58 7.23
CA GLU A 65 -7.04 -8.32 6.22
C GLU A 65 -8.41 -8.79 6.75
N LEU A 66 -8.45 -9.29 7.98
CA LEU A 66 -9.70 -9.77 8.61
C LEU A 66 -10.65 -8.60 8.93
N THR A 67 -10.19 -7.61 9.69
CA THR A 67 -11.07 -6.59 10.30
C THR A 67 -11.12 -5.26 9.57
N GLY A 68 -10.18 -5.00 8.65
CA GLY A 68 -9.99 -3.72 7.97
C GLY A 68 -9.41 -2.59 8.83
N ARG A 69 -8.95 -2.89 10.06
CA ARG A 69 -8.38 -1.89 11.00
C ARG A 69 -7.17 -1.19 10.36
N PRO A 70 -7.12 0.15 10.28
CA PRO A 70 -6.06 0.90 9.59
C PRO A 70 -4.82 1.24 10.44
N ARG A 71 -4.81 0.86 11.72
CA ARG A 71 -3.78 1.22 12.70
C ARG A 71 -3.27 -0.02 13.43
N GLY A 72 -1.99 0.00 13.78
CA GLY A 72 -1.32 -1.11 14.45
C GLY A 72 -1.35 -2.39 13.61
N THR A 73 -1.11 -2.25 12.31
CA THR A 73 -1.00 -3.34 11.34
C THR A 73 0.46 -3.72 11.18
N PHE A 74 0.77 -5.00 11.39
CA PHE A 74 2.12 -5.51 11.24
C PHE A 74 2.29 -6.08 9.83
N ARG A 75 3.24 -5.53 9.06
CA ARG A 75 3.47 -5.94 7.67
C ARG A 75 3.79 -7.42 7.53
N LYS A 76 4.58 -7.99 8.45
CA LYS A 76 4.96 -9.42 8.46
C LYS A 76 3.74 -10.36 8.48
N PHE A 77 2.67 -9.96 9.14
CA PHE A 77 1.49 -10.81 9.34
C PHE A 77 0.26 -10.36 8.53
N GLY A 78 0.28 -9.18 7.88
CA GLY A 78 -0.91 -8.61 7.23
C GLY A 78 -2.05 -8.22 8.19
N LEU A 79 -1.85 -8.38 9.50
CA LEU A 79 -2.92 -8.32 10.49
C LEU A 79 -2.74 -7.18 11.49
N GLY A 80 -3.85 -6.79 12.10
CA GLY A 80 -3.88 -5.82 13.19
C GLY A 80 -3.46 -6.46 14.52
N ARG A 81 -2.83 -5.69 15.41
CA ARG A 81 -2.30 -6.13 16.71
C ARG A 81 -3.25 -7.01 17.54
N ASN A 82 -4.55 -6.69 17.54
CA ASN A 82 -5.54 -7.45 18.32
C ASN A 82 -5.73 -8.85 17.74
N LYS A 83 -5.82 -8.97 16.40
CA LYS A 83 -5.97 -10.26 15.72
C LYS A 83 -4.70 -11.09 15.77
N ILE A 84 -3.54 -10.45 15.70
CA ILE A 84 -2.26 -11.15 15.92
C ILE A 84 -2.20 -11.72 17.33
N ARG A 85 -2.59 -10.95 18.35
CA ARG A 85 -2.65 -11.45 19.73
C ARG A 85 -3.60 -12.65 19.84
N GLU A 86 -4.82 -12.53 19.32
CA GLU A 86 -5.80 -13.64 19.33
C GLU A 86 -5.26 -14.91 18.66
N LEU A 87 -4.66 -14.79 17.46
CA LEU A 87 -4.13 -15.94 16.72
C LEU A 87 -2.86 -16.52 17.35
N ALA A 88 -1.99 -15.68 17.92
CA ALA A 88 -0.80 -16.13 18.64
C ALA A 88 -1.18 -16.94 19.88
N PHE A 89 -2.19 -16.52 20.65
CA PHE A 89 -2.66 -17.28 21.80
C PHE A 89 -3.35 -18.60 21.42
N LYS A 90 -3.92 -18.69 20.21
CA LYS A 90 -4.47 -19.94 19.68
C LYS A 90 -3.42 -20.91 19.15
N GLY A 91 -2.19 -20.43 18.89
CA GLY A 91 -1.15 -21.20 18.21
C GLY A 91 -1.28 -21.21 16.68
N ASP A 92 -2.15 -20.39 16.10
CA ASP A 92 -2.37 -20.32 14.64
C ASP A 92 -1.21 -19.61 13.90
N ILE A 93 -0.31 -18.95 14.63
CA ILE A 93 0.88 -18.32 14.06
C ILE A 93 2.12 -19.17 14.38
N PRO A 94 2.73 -19.86 13.39
CA PRO A 94 3.88 -20.72 13.61
C PRO A 94 5.06 -19.97 14.22
N GLY A 95 5.66 -20.55 15.26
CA GLY A 95 6.88 -20.04 15.90
C GLY A 95 6.71 -18.76 16.73
N VAL A 96 5.48 -18.28 16.95
CA VAL A 96 5.23 -17.12 17.82
C VAL A 96 4.96 -17.58 19.24
N VAL A 97 5.89 -17.28 20.14
CA VAL A 97 5.77 -17.50 21.58
C VAL A 97 6.03 -16.21 22.34
N LYS A 98 5.58 -16.13 23.60
CA LYS A 98 5.92 -15.00 24.47
C LYS A 98 7.40 -15.11 24.82
N ALA A 99 8.18 -14.15 24.35
CA ALA A 99 9.61 -14.09 24.63
C ALA A 99 9.89 -13.40 25.97
N SER A 100 10.91 -13.89 26.69
CA SER A 100 11.49 -13.30 27.89
C SER A 100 13.00 -13.34 27.75
N TRP A 101 13.64 -12.19 27.93
CA TRP A 101 15.09 -12.01 27.91
C TRP A 101 15.47 -10.97 28.96
#